data_AF-A0A956ETF1-F1
#
_entry.id   AF-A0A956ETF1-F1
#
_cell.length_a   1.000
_cell.length_b   1.000
_cell.length_c   1.000
_cell.angle_alpha   90.00
_cell.angle_beta   90.00
_cell.angle_gamma   90.00
#
_symmetry.space_group_name_H-M   'P 1'
#
loop_
_entity.id
_entity.type
_entity.pdbx_description
1 polymer ?
#
loop_
_entity_poly.entity_id
_entity_poly.type
_entity_poly.pdbx_seq_one_letter_code
_entity_poly.pdbx_strand_id
1 'polypeptide(L)'
;MKLWKTGFGVLVLCGLVTQGACVPTGPQDTENPAAPVSALDDPSHPGLESCTNAQVESELQLAVDFKDSCHEMVICGGLSMAFVSTLVSVLFNSASGNDTEADGFRYVGEGRYAAGSQMELTLTLGKDTSFGKAGDVIDFDVFQLGNYFTKATVTAKASVDTSGETTTTVNATYEGAQNGAELLGLEGGASGELHLDLNEIANALSEHVLIETRILMRDSREASTVSYQLYAPPTKLGVYFSNGPMDMQLVDVAAQSTTGQVMTVTNWAMEYKTVSGGGTLDGKIDFEVRGGSFDYAAHFVYPHRKEPDVTLNCL
;
A
#
# COMPACT_ATOMS: atom_id res chain seq x y z
N MET A 1 53.50 24.61 6.34
CA MET A 1 54.32 23.40 6.14
C MET A 1 53.65 22.25 6.88
N LYS A 2 53.20 21.22 6.12
CA LYS A 2 52.80 19.85 6.51
C LYS A 2 51.62 19.69 7.50
N LEU A 3 50.42 19.25 7.07
CA LEU A 3 49.96 17.88 6.71
C LEU A 3 50.16 16.83 7.81
N TRP A 4 49.04 16.26 8.30
CA TRP A 4 48.68 14.83 8.48
C TRP A 4 47.29 14.79 9.15
N LYS A 5 46.19 14.31 8.54
CA LYS A 5 45.78 12.95 8.13
C LYS A 5 45.90 11.88 9.24
N THR A 6 44.78 11.60 9.89
CA THR A 6 44.23 10.27 10.28
C THR A 6 42.72 10.52 10.38
N GLY A 7 41.79 9.81 9.77
CA GLY A 7 41.73 8.42 9.35
C GLY A 7 40.42 7.85 9.88
N PHE A 8 39.28 8.41 9.44
CA PHE A 8 37.95 7.90 9.76
C PHE A 8 37.77 6.55 9.06
N GLY A 9 37.77 5.48 9.85
CA GLY A 9 37.26 4.17 9.45
C GLY A 9 35.93 3.93 10.16
N VAL A 10 34.88 4.63 9.74
CA VAL A 10 33.51 4.21 10.04
C VAL A 10 33.24 3.04 9.08
N LEU A 11 33.30 1.82 9.63
CA LEU A 11 32.75 0.66 8.94
C LEU A 11 31.24 0.90 8.85
N VAL A 12 30.79 1.38 7.69
CA VAL A 12 29.38 1.47 7.34
C VAL A 12 28.91 0.01 7.14
N LEU A 13 28.42 -0.60 8.22
CA LEU A 13 27.69 -1.88 8.19
C LEU A 13 26.21 -1.66 7.78
N CYS A 14 25.96 -0.65 6.94
CA CYS A 14 24.62 -0.13 6.65
C CYS A 14 24.01 -0.68 5.34
N GLY A 15 24.48 -1.83 4.85
CA GLY A 15 24.12 -2.30 3.51
C GLY A 15 23.78 -3.79 3.36
N LEU A 16 23.72 -4.57 4.44
CA LEU A 16 23.54 -6.03 4.34
C LEU A 16 22.35 -6.62 5.11
N VAL A 17 21.56 -5.83 5.84
CA VAL A 17 20.46 -6.38 6.68
C VAL A 17 19.06 -6.12 6.10
N THR A 18 18.92 -5.37 5.00
CA THR A 18 17.60 -5.02 4.43
C THR A 18 17.12 -5.93 3.28
N GLN A 19 17.89 -6.96 2.90
CA GLN A 19 17.49 -7.91 1.84
C GLN A 19 17.29 -9.35 2.33
N GLY A 20 17.47 -9.62 3.63
CA GLY A 20 17.35 -10.97 4.18
C GLY A 20 16.35 -11.01 5.33
N ALA A 21 15.30 -11.80 5.14
CA ALA A 21 14.39 -12.33 6.17
C ALA A 21 13.33 -11.35 6.72
N CYS A 22 12.17 -11.32 6.06
CA CYS A 22 10.86 -11.68 6.63
C CYS A 22 9.72 -11.31 5.65
N VAL A 23 9.87 -11.65 4.36
CA VAL A 23 8.68 -11.76 3.49
C VAL A 23 8.25 -13.23 3.59
N PRO A 24 7.06 -13.53 4.13
CA PRO A 24 6.55 -14.89 4.12
C PRO A 24 6.60 -15.41 2.69
N THR A 25 7.28 -16.54 2.46
CA THR A 25 7.36 -17.22 1.16
C THR A 25 6.05 -17.96 0.89
N GLY A 26 4.94 -17.21 0.85
CA GLY A 26 3.71 -17.68 0.25
C GLY A 26 3.93 -18.00 -1.23
N PRO A 27 3.05 -18.80 -1.86
CA PRO A 27 3.08 -18.98 -3.30
C PRO A 27 3.12 -17.61 -3.97
N GLN A 28 4.14 -17.37 -4.79
CA GLN A 28 4.26 -16.14 -5.54
C GLN A 28 3.16 -16.15 -6.60
N ASP A 29 2.17 -15.29 -6.43
CA ASP A 29 1.23 -15.01 -7.49
C ASP A 29 2.01 -14.31 -8.61
N THR A 30 1.86 -14.81 -9.84
CA THR A 30 2.62 -14.32 -10.98
C THR A 30 1.72 -13.46 -11.85
N GLU A 31 2.16 -12.23 -12.13
CA GLU A 31 1.50 -11.34 -13.07
C GLU A 31 1.22 -12.05 -14.41
N ASN A 32 0.03 -11.84 -14.96
CA ASN A 32 -0.33 -12.37 -16.26
C ASN A 32 0.59 -11.76 -17.34
N PRO A 33 1.39 -12.57 -18.06
CA PRO A 33 2.39 -12.07 -19.00
C PRO A 33 1.80 -11.66 -20.35
N ALA A 34 0.50 -11.88 -20.59
CA ALA A 34 -0.15 -11.51 -21.84
C ALA A 34 -0.18 -9.98 -22.02
N ALA A 35 0.26 -9.52 -23.19
CA ALA A 35 0.17 -8.11 -23.56
C ALA A 35 -1.29 -7.62 -23.52
N PRO A 36 -1.56 -6.41 -23.00
CA PRO A 36 -2.90 -5.85 -22.97
C PRO A 36 -3.43 -5.64 -24.39
N VAL A 37 -4.71 -5.95 -24.60
CA VAL A 37 -5.45 -5.66 -25.83
C VAL A 37 -6.36 -4.47 -25.55
N SER A 38 -6.05 -3.32 -26.14
CA SER A 38 -6.74 -2.06 -25.82
C SER A 38 -7.29 -1.39 -27.07
N ALA A 39 -8.61 -1.33 -27.19
CA ALA A 39 -9.30 -0.61 -28.26
C ALA A 39 -9.07 0.92 -28.21
N LEU A 40 -8.59 1.46 -27.08
CA LEU A 40 -8.17 2.86 -26.96
C LEU A 40 -6.84 3.12 -27.71
N ASP A 41 -5.95 2.13 -27.74
CA ASP A 41 -4.62 2.25 -28.32
C ASP A 41 -4.58 1.77 -29.80
N ASP A 42 -5.64 1.12 -30.27
CA ASP A 42 -5.80 0.67 -31.66
C ASP A 42 -6.32 1.83 -32.55
N PRO A 43 -5.59 2.23 -33.62
CA PRO A 43 -6.03 3.31 -34.52
C PRO A 43 -7.36 3.08 -35.23
N SER A 44 -7.82 1.82 -35.31
CA SER A 44 -9.14 1.48 -35.88
C SER A 44 -10.28 1.62 -34.87
N HIS A 45 -9.97 1.71 -33.58
CA HIS A 45 -10.92 1.77 -32.46
C HIS A 45 -12.09 0.78 -32.62
N PRO A 46 -11.79 -0.55 -32.61
CA PRO A 46 -12.78 -1.57 -32.90
C PRO A 46 -13.98 -1.47 -31.94
N GLY A 47 -15.19 -1.59 -32.50
CA GLY A 47 -16.47 -1.44 -31.79
C GLY A 47 -17.11 -0.05 -31.88
N LEU A 48 -16.44 0.93 -32.48
CA LEU A 48 -16.97 2.30 -32.69
C LEU A 48 -17.41 2.59 -34.13
N GLU A 49 -17.39 1.61 -35.03
CA GLU A 49 -17.56 1.81 -36.48
C GLU A 49 -18.91 2.43 -36.85
N SER A 50 -19.92 2.26 -35.99
CA SER A 50 -21.30 2.73 -36.23
C SER A 50 -21.58 4.17 -35.80
N CYS A 51 -20.72 4.78 -34.97
CA CYS A 51 -20.97 6.11 -34.39
C CYS A 51 -19.93 7.17 -34.77
N THR A 52 -18.91 6.85 -35.57
CA THR A 52 -17.79 7.77 -35.82
C THR A 52 -17.74 8.31 -37.25
N ASN A 53 -17.57 9.64 -37.40
CA ASN A 53 -17.49 10.35 -38.69
C ASN A 53 -16.18 11.15 -38.90
N ALA A 54 -15.11 10.79 -38.16
CA ALA A 54 -13.79 11.45 -38.01
C ALA A 54 -13.67 12.29 -36.72
N GLN A 55 -12.52 12.19 -36.04
CA GLN A 55 -12.17 12.73 -34.69
C GLN A 55 -12.51 11.82 -33.49
N VAL A 56 -12.28 10.50 -33.62
CA VAL A 56 -12.48 9.53 -32.53
C VAL A 56 -11.51 9.76 -31.38
N GLU A 57 -10.23 9.98 -31.68
CA GLU A 57 -9.16 10.08 -30.67
C GLU A 57 -9.45 11.14 -29.60
N SER A 58 -9.87 12.35 -29.99
CA SER A 58 -10.17 13.43 -29.03
C SER A 58 -11.37 13.12 -28.14
N GLU A 59 -12.34 12.35 -28.63
CA GLU A 59 -13.53 11.94 -27.87
C GLU A 59 -13.26 10.74 -26.95
N LEU A 60 -12.14 10.04 -27.15
CA LEU A 60 -11.69 8.94 -26.28
C LEU A 60 -10.74 9.39 -25.18
N GLN A 61 -10.30 10.66 -25.19
CA GLN A 61 -9.32 11.17 -24.22
C GLN A 61 -9.78 11.02 -22.77
N LEU A 62 -11.08 11.16 -22.48
CA LEU A 62 -11.60 10.97 -21.13
C LEU A 62 -11.40 9.52 -20.63
N ALA A 63 -11.61 8.53 -21.50
CA ALA A 63 -11.39 7.13 -21.18
C ALA A 63 -9.90 6.79 -21.05
N VAL A 64 -9.04 7.39 -21.86
CA VAL A 64 -7.57 7.26 -21.75
C VAL A 64 -7.10 7.82 -20.41
N ASP A 65 -7.53 9.04 -20.06
CA ASP A 65 -7.14 9.68 -18.80
C ASP A 65 -7.67 8.90 -17.59
N PHE A 66 -8.87 8.31 -17.68
CA PHE A 66 -9.40 7.45 -16.63
C PHE A 66 -8.61 6.14 -16.49
N LYS A 67 -8.23 5.49 -17.60
CA LYS A 67 -7.34 4.31 -17.62
C LYS A 67 -6.02 4.62 -16.92
N ASP A 68 -5.38 5.73 -17.30
CA ASP A 68 -4.11 6.15 -16.69
C ASP A 68 -4.28 6.45 -15.20
N SER A 69 -5.36 7.15 -14.81
CA SER A 69 -5.62 7.45 -13.41
C SER A 69 -5.80 6.17 -12.57
N CYS A 70 -6.41 5.12 -13.12
CA CYS A 70 -6.54 3.83 -12.45
C CYS A 70 -5.17 3.16 -12.14
N HIS A 71 -4.08 3.51 -12.83
CA HIS A 71 -2.75 3.02 -12.45
C HIS A 71 -2.33 3.46 -11.05
N GLU A 72 -2.85 4.59 -10.56
CA GLU A 72 -2.56 5.02 -9.19
C GLU A 72 -3.13 4.07 -8.13
N MET A 73 -4.10 3.23 -8.49
CA MET A 73 -4.57 2.16 -7.61
C MET A 73 -3.48 1.12 -7.35
N VAL A 74 -2.62 0.84 -8.32
CA VAL A 74 -1.48 -0.08 -8.14
C VAL A 74 -0.48 0.52 -7.15
N ILE A 75 -0.21 1.83 -7.27
CA ILE A 75 0.71 2.54 -6.39
C ILE A 75 0.15 2.63 -4.97
N CYS A 76 -1.12 3.04 -4.81
CA CYS A 76 -1.76 3.14 -3.49
C CYS A 76 -1.94 1.77 -2.81
N GLY A 77 -2.26 0.73 -3.59
CA GLY A 77 -2.28 -0.64 -3.07
C GLY A 77 -0.90 -1.08 -2.60
N GLY A 78 0.15 -0.81 -3.39
CA GLY A 78 1.53 -1.08 -3.00
C GLY A 78 1.98 -0.31 -1.75
N LEU A 79 1.55 0.94 -1.59
CA LEU A 79 1.80 1.72 -0.38
C LEU A 79 1.08 1.12 0.85
N SER A 80 -0.15 0.60 0.69
CA SER A 80 -0.84 -0.08 1.80
C SER A 80 -0.05 -1.30 2.28
N MET A 81 0.52 -2.08 1.36
CA MET A 81 1.41 -3.20 1.69
C MET A 81 2.71 -2.72 2.35
N ALA A 82 3.30 -1.65 1.81
CA ALA A 82 4.55 -1.08 2.32
C ALA A 82 4.41 -0.54 3.75
N PHE A 83 3.22 -0.03 4.13
CA PHE A 83 2.97 0.41 5.50
C PHE A 83 3.27 -0.69 6.52
N VAL A 84 2.84 -1.91 6.21
CA VAL A 84 2.96 -3.08 7.09
C VAL A 84 4.41 -3.51 7.27
N SER A 85 5.19 -3.54 6.17
CA SER A 85 6.62 -3.84 6.24
C SER A 85 7.41 -2.71 6.92
N THR A 86 7.05 -1.45 6.68
CA THR A 86 7.63 -0.29 7.36
C THR A 86 7.37 -0.32 8.86
N LEU A 87 6.18 -0.71 9.31
CA LEU A 87 5.85 -0.81 10.74
C LEU A 87 6.78 -1.77 11.46
N VAL A 88 6.93 -2.98 10.95
CA VAL A 88 7.83 -3.99 11.53
C VAL A 88 9.28 -3.51 11.49
N SER A 89 9.71 -2.94 10.35
CA SER A 89 11.08 -2.47 10.16
C SER A 89 11.45 -1.31 11.08
N VAL A 90 10.58 -0.31 11.21
CA VAL A 90 10.80 0.85 12.09
C VAL A 90 10.82 0.40 13.55
N LEU A 91 9.86 -0.41 13.99
CA LEU A 91 9.86 -0.92 15.37
C LEU A 91 11.16 -1.68 15.67
N PHE A 92 11.63 -2.52 14.75
CA PHE A 92 12.87 -3.28 14.91
C PHE A 92 14.13 -2.39 14.89
N ASN A 93 14.19 -1.42 13.98
CA ASN A 93 15.33 -0.53 13.83
C ASN A 93 15.42 0.46 15.00
N SER A 94 14.30 1.06 15.39
CA SER A 94 14.18 1.92 16.57
C SER A 94 14.53 1.17 17.84
N ALA A 95 14.07 -0.07 17.98
CA ALA A 95 14.51 -0.95 19.05
C ALA A 95 16.04 -1.09 19.01
N SER A 96 16.65 -1.36 17.86
CA SER A 96 18.10 -1.49 17.71
C SER A 96 18.92 -0.20 17.91
N GLY A 97 18.29 0.91 18.31
CA GLY A 97 18.94 2.20 18.58
C GLY A 97 19.20 3.03 17.32
N ASN A 98 18.63 2.65 16.19
CA ASN A 98 18.66 3.44 14.96
C ASN A 98 17.46 4.38 14.94
N ASP A 99 17.70 5.65 14.62
CA ASP A 99 16.62 6.57 14.32
C ASP A 99 16.15 6.31 12.88
N THR A 100 14.98 5.68 12.74
CA THR A 100 14.38 5.38 11.44
C THR A 100 12.97 5.92 11.43
N GLU A 101 12.74 6.94 10.62
CA GLU A 101 11.41 7.45 10.34
C GLU A 101 10.67 6.48 9.40
N ALA A 102 9.34 6.47 9.51
CA ALA A 102 8.48 5.73 8.58
C ALA A 102 8.45 6.43 7.22
N ASP A 103 9.36 6.03 6.33
CA ASP A 103 9.42 6.63 5.00
C ASP A 103 8.08 6.46 4.25
N GLY A 104 7.62 7.54 3.62
CA GLY A 104 6.34 7.59 2.90
C GLY A 104 5.07 7.73 3.75
N PHE A 105 5.15 7.64 5.09
CA PHE A 105 3.97 7.73 5.96
C PHE A 105 4.12 8.80 7.04
N ARG A 106 3.10 9.63 7.18
CA ARG A 106 3.05 10.68 8.20
C ARG A 106 1.85 10.48 9.10
N TYR A 107 2.07 10.35 10.40
CA TYR A 107 0.99 10.36 11.38
C TYR A 107 0.26 11.70 11.36
N VAL A 108 -1.08 11.67 11.26
CA VAL A 108 -1.93 12.86 11.22
C VAL A 108 -2.86 12.98 12.42
N GLY A 109 -2.73 12.10 13.41
CA GLY A 109 -3.56 12.04 14.62
C GLY A 109 -4.69 11.03 14.52
N GLU A 110 -5.27 10.63 15.66
CA GLU A 110 -6.45 9.74 15.73
C GLU A 110 -6.21 8.41 14.99
N GLY A 111 -5.04 7.82 15.13
CA GLY A 111 -4.69 6.54 14.47
C GLY A 111 -4.60 6.63 12.94
N ARG A 112 -4.56 7.83 12.36
CA ARG A 112 -4.52 8.05 10.92
C ARG A 112 -3.12 8.37 10.41
N TYR A 113 -2.82 7.89 9.21
CA TYR A 113 -1.57 8.11 8.50
C TYR A 113 -1.84 8.58 7.09
N ALA A 114 -1.19 9.66 6.67
CA ALA A 114 -1.22 10.12 5.29
C ALA A 114 -0.03 9.54 4.52
N ALA A 115 -0.30 9.02 3.33
CA ALA A 115 0.68 8.67 2.32
C ALA A 115 0.50 9.60 1.11
N GLY A 116 1.42 10.55 0.96
CA GLY A 116 1.26 11.65 0.00
C GLY A 116 0.01 12.50 0.27
N SER A 117 -0.62 13.00 -0.79
CA SER A 117 -1.85 13.81 -0.74
C SER A 117 -3.12 13.02 -1.06
N GLN A 118 -2.99 11.77 -1.46
CA GLN A 118 -4.07 10.99 -2.09
C GLN A 118 -4.54 9.82 -1.23
N MET A 119 -3.77 9.40 -0.22
CA MET A 119 -4.06 8.19 0.52
C MET A 119 -4.01 8.44 2.04
N GLU A 120 -5.02 7.91 2.74
CA GLU A 120 -5.11 7.90 4.20
C GLU A 120 -5.33 6.46 4.67
N LEU A 121 -4.61 6.07 5.71
CA LEU A 121 -4.74 4.80 6.41
C LEU A 121 -5.30 5.08 7.81
N THR A 122 -6.26 4.29 8.27
CA THR A 122 -6.76 4.35 9.65
C THR A 122 -6.52 3.02 10.33
N LEU A 123 -5.87 3.05 11.50
CA LEU A 123 -5.63 1.86 12.31
C LEU A 123 -6.68 1.70 13.40
N THR A 124 -7.26 0.50 13.47
CA THR A 124 -8.22 0.12 14.51
C THR A 124 -7.83 -1.21 15.16
N LEU A 125 -8.35 -1.45 16.37
CA LEU A 125 -8.11 -2.67 17.12
C LEU A 125 -8.83 -3.86 16.49
N GLY A 126 -8.09 -4.93 16.21
CA GLY A 126 -8.64 -6.20 15.71
C GLY A 126 -9.29 -7.08 16.79
N LYS A 127 -8.98 -6.83 18.06
CA LYS A 127 -9.55 -7.50 19.24
C LYS A 127 -9.51 -6.59 20.45
N ASP A 128 -10.25 -6.97 21.50
CA ASP A 128 -10.23 -6.25 22.78
C ASP A 128 -8.82 -6.23 23.39
N THR A 129 -8.45 -5.07 23.94
CA THR A 129 -7.21 -4.82 24.67
C THR A 129 -7.52 -4.18 26.03
N SER A 130 -6.51 -3.96 26.86
CA SER A 130 -6.65 -3.21 28.10
C SER A 130 -7.04 -1.74 27.89
N PHE A 131 -6.75 -1.18 26.71
CA PHE A 131 -6.95 0.24 26.39
C PHE A 131 -8.08 0.52 25.39
N GLY A 132 -8.74 -0.51 24.85
CA GLY A 132 -9.83 -0.33 23.90
C GLY A 132 -10.55 -1.64 23.54
N LYS A 133 -11.63 -1.51 22.76
CA LYS A 133 -12.43 -2.60 22.23
C LYS A 133 -12.10 -2.84 20.77
N ALA A 134 -12.39 -4.07 20.29
CA ALA A 134 -12.30 -4.36 18.86
C ALA A 134 -13.11 -3.32 18.04
N GLY A 135 -12.47 -2.73 17.03
CA GLY A 135 -12.99 -1.66 16.20
C GLY A 135 -12.66 -0.24 16.68
N ASP A 136 -12.17 -0.07 17.92
CA ASP A 136 -11.73 1.25 18.39
C ASP A 136 -10.46 1.69 17.66
N VAL A 137 -10.32 2.99 17.44
CA VAL A 137 -9.15 3.61 16.82
C VAL A 137 -7.92 3.46 17.73
N ILE A 138 -6.78 3.11 17.13
CA ILE A 138 -5.48 3.12 17.82
C ILE A 138 -4.97 4.55 17.85
N ASP A 139 -5.38 5.33 18.85
CA ASP A 139 -5.10 6.77 18.95
C ASP A 139 -3.69 7.11 19.47
N PHE A 140 -2.67 6.55 18.81
CA PHE A 140 -1.27 6.93 18.98
C PHE A 140 -0.46 6.54 17.74
N ASP A 141 0.73 7.12 17.62
CA ASP A 141 1.66 6.82 16.54
C ASP A 141 2.30 5.44 16.75
N VAL A 142 1.96 4.47 15.90
CA VAL A 142 2.46 3.09 15.99
C VAL A 142 3.92 2.96 15.59
N PHE A 143 4.52 3.98 14.99
CA PHE A 143 5.96 4.01 14.70
C PHE A 143 6.78 4.54 15.89
N GLN A 144 6.14 5.19 16.88
CA GLN A 144 6.84 5.73 18.04
C GLN A 144 7.02 4.68 19.14
N LEU A 145 8.26 4.26 19.36
CA LEU A 145 8.61 3.27 20.38
C LEU A 145 8.18 3.67 21.81
N GLY A 146 8.11 4.97 22.08
CA GLY A 146 7.62 5.51 23.36
C GLY A 146 6.17 5.16 23.68
N ASN A 147 5.36 4.77 22.70
CA ASN A 147 3.98 4.29 22.91
C ASN A 147 3.92 2.81 23.30
N TYR A 148 5.04 2.09 23.18
CA TYR A 148 5.16 0.68 23.54
C TYR A 148 5.85 0.52 24.89
N PHE A 149 6.90 1.30 25.16
CA PHE A 149 7.72 1.11 26.37
C PHE A 149 8.07 2.46 27.01
N THR A 150 8.11 2.53 28.33
CA THR A 150 8.59 3.75 29.03
C THR A 150 10.11 3.88 28.89
N LYS A 151 10.84 2.77 28.98
CA LYS A 151 12.22 2.64 28.52
C LYS A 151 12.42 1.26 27.91
N ALA A 152 13.19 1.18 26.83
CA ALA A 152 13.67 -0.06 26.29
C ALA A 152 15.18 0.05 26.04
N THR A 153 15.93 -0.98 26.44
CA THR A 153 17.34 -1.17 26.12
C THR A 153 17.45 -2.40 25.25
N VAL A 154 18.08 -2.28 24.10
CA VAL A 154 18.14 -3.38 23.14
C VAL A 154 19.57 -3.85 22.97
N THR A 155 19.72 -5.16 22.99
CA THR A 155 20.96 -5.88 22.75
C THR A 155 20.76 -6.75 21.51
N ALA A 156 21.33 -6.30 20.39
CA ALA A 156 21.46 -7.11 19.20
C ALA A 156 22.77 -7.93 19.26
N LYS A 157 22.69 -9.22 18.98
CA LYS A 157 23.84 -10.10 18.76
C LYS A 157 23.73 -10.70 17.37
N ALA A 158 24.69 -10.38 16.52
CA ALA A 158 24.91 -11.05 15.25
C ALA A 158 26.11 -11.99 15.37
N SER A 159 25.96 -13.23 14.92
CA SER A 159 27.05 -14.20 14.75
C SER A 159 27.05 -14.76 13.34
N VAL A 160 28.24 -14.95 12.78
CA VAL A 160 28.46 -15.65 11.53
C VAL A 160 29.30 -16.88 11.85
N ASP A 161 28.80 -18.06 11.52
CA ASP A 161 29.55 -19.29 11.72
C ASP A 161 30.57 -19.53 10.58
N THR A 162 31.37 -20.58 10.71
CA THR A 162 32.37 -20.92 9.68
C THR A 162 31.76 -21.49 8.39
N SER A 163 30.45 -21.79 8.37
CA SER A 163 29.67 -22.15 7.19
C SER A 163 29.17 -20.93 6.42
N GLY A 164 29.26 -19.74 7.01
CA GLY A 164 28.67 -18.51 6.47
C GLY A 164 27.20 -18.33 6.86
N GLU A 165 26.66 -19.14 7.76
CA GLU A 165 25.32 -18.98 8.30
C GLU A 165 25.30 -17.80 9.28
N THR A 166 24.39 -16.86 9.05
CA THR A 166 24.24 -15.65 9.88
C THR A 166 23.05 -15.84 10.81
N THR A 167 23.30 -15.75 12.12
CA THR A 167 22.26 -15.70 13.16
C THR A 167 22.23 -14.29 13.73
N THR A 168 21.06 -13.66 13.67
CA THR A 168 20.80 -12.38 14.33
C THR A 168 19.76 -12.60 15.41
N THR A 169 20.11 -12.32 16.65
CA THR A 169 19.17 -12.31 17.78
C THR A 169 19.10 -10.90 18.33
N VAL A 170 17.89 -10.40 18.55
CA VAL A 170 17.69 -9.10 19.16
C VAL A 170 16.86 -9.30 20.42
N ASN A 171 17.43 -8.94 21.56
CA ASN A 171 16.74 -8.95 22.84
C ASN A 171 16.54 -7.51 23.29
N ALA A 172 15.35 -7.18 23.77
CA ALA A 172 15.04 -5.90 24.39
C ALA A 172 14.72 -6.11 25.87
N THR A 173 15.36 -5.39 26.77
CA THR A 173 14.90 -5.25 28.15
C THR A 173 14.10 -3.96 28.27
N TYR A 174 12.95 -4.00 28.94
CA TYR A 174 12.08 -2.84 29.06
C TYR A 174 11.64 -2.58 30.50
N GLU A 175 11.60 -1.31 30.87
CA GLU A 175 11.05 -0.82 32.12
C GLU A 175 9.64 -0.28 31.83
N GLY A 176 8.61 -1.11 32.03
CA GLY A 176 7.21 -0.71 31.87
C GLY A 176 6.69 -0.80 30.43
N ALA A 177 5.79 -1.75 30.21
CA ALA A 177 4.97 -1.85 29.02
C ALA A 177 3.84 -0.79 29.05
N GLN A 178 3.68 -0.07 27.94
CA GLN A 178 2.58 0.86 27.70
C GLN A 178 1.52 0.21 26.80
N ASN A 179 0.45 0.94 26.48
CA ASN A 179 -0.68 0.44 25.68
C ASN A 179 -0.23 -0.24 24.37
N GLY A 180 0.74 0.35 23.66
CA GLY A 180 1.26 -0.22 22.41
C GLY A 180 1.89 -1.60 22.57
N ALA A 181 2.45 -1.93 23.75
CA ALA A 181 3.06 -3.24 23.98
C ALA A 181 2.07 -4.39 23.84
N GLU A 182 0.79 -4.15 24.13
CA GLU A 182 -0.26 -5.16 23.98
C GLU A 182 -0.51 -5.50 22.50
N LEU A 183 -0.28 -4.56 21.57
CA LEU A 183 -0.28 -4.84 20.13
C LEU A 183 0.83 -5.82 19.71
N LEU A 184 1.91 -5.88 20.50
CA LEU A 184 3.03 -6.82 20.33
C LEU A 184 2.82 -8.12 21.11
N GLY A 185 1.65 -8.32 21.74
CA GLY A 185 1.33 -9.50 22.53
C GLY A 185 1.86 -9.49 23.97
N LEU A 186 2.24 -8.32 24.49
CA LEU A 186 2.75 -8.18 25.86
C LEU A 186 1.68 -7.64 26.81
N GLU A 187 1.67 -8.13 28.05
CA GLU A 187 0.77 -7.59 29.08
C GLU A 187 1.21 -6.17 29.51
N GLY A 188 0.26 -5.25 29.60
CA GLY A 188 0.50 -3.87 30.00
C GLY A 188 1.08 -3.75 31.43
N GLY A 189 1.96 -2.77 31.65
CA GLY A 189 2.58 -2.51 32.97
C GLY A 189 3.68 -3.50 33.39
N ALA A 190 3.92 -4.57 32.62
CA ALA A 190 5.01 -5.50 32.89
C ALA A 190 6.39 -4.84 32.69
N SER A 191 7.41 -5.44 33.30
CA SER A 191 8.83 -5.17 32.99
C SER A 191 9.51 -6.51 32.74
N GLY A 192 10.42 -6.58 31.78
CA GLY A 192 11.06 -7.87 31.48
C GLY A 192 12.02 -7.81 30.31
N GLU A 193 12.36 -9.01 29.83
CA GLU A 193 13.10 -9.22 28.60
C GLU A 193 12.11 -9.67 27.52
N LEU A 194 12.22 -9.05 26.35
CA LEU A 194 11.47 -9.33 25.13
C LEU A 194 12.47 -9.88 24.12
N HIS A 195 12.24 -11.10 23.66
CA HIS A 195 12.92 -11.58 22.47
C HIS A 195 12.21 -10.99 21.26
N LEU A 196 12.92 -10.20 20.45
CA LEU A 196 12.35 -9.62 19.24
C LEU A 196 12.49 -10.62 18.10
N ASP A 197 11.54 -11.56 18.02
CA ASP A 197 11.33 -12.38 16.83
C ASP A 197 10.38 -11.63 15.89
N LEU A 198 10.85 -11.36 14.66
CA LEU A 198 10.09 -10.60 13.67
C LEU A 198 8.78 -11.30 13.27
N ASN A 199 8.76 -12.63 13.26
CA ASN A 199 7.54 -13.38 12.96
C ASN A 199 6.57 -13.32 14.14
N GLU A 200 7.05 -13.38 15.38
CA GLU A 200 6.18 -13.21 16.56
C GLU A 200 5.55 -11.80 16.60
N ILE A 201 6.34 -10.76 16.31
CA ILE A 201 5.84 -9.38 16.21
C ILE A 201 4.83 -9.26 15.08
N ALA A 202 5.15 -9.77 13.88
CA ALA A 202 4.23 -9.72 12.75
C ALA A 202 2.94 -10.48 13.05
N ASN A 203 3.02 -11.65 13.69
CA ASN A 203 1.85 -12.44 14.12
C ASN A 203 1.01 -11.71 15.17
N ALA A 204 1.64 -11.10 16.17
CA ALA A 204 0.93 -10.31 17.17
C ALA A 204 0.20 -9.14 16.52
N LEU A 205 0.90 -8.33 15.71
CA LEU A 205 0.31 -7.21 14.97
C LEU A 205 -0.82 -7.68 14.04
N SER A 206 -0.67 -8.84 13.40
CA SER A 206 -1.68 -9.45 12.51
C SER A 206 -3.03 -9.69 13.18
N GLU A 207 -3.02 -9.97 14.48
CA GLU A 207 -4.24 -10.21 15.25
C GLU A 207 -4.83 -8.94 15.88
N HIS A 208 -3.98 -7.98 16.25
CA HIS A 208 -4.38 -6.82 17.04
C HIS A 208 -4.71 -5.59 16.20
N VAL A 209 -4.30 -5.53 14.93
CA VAL A 209 -4.43 -4.31 14.12
C VAL A 209 -5.16 -4.59 12.81
N LEU A 210 -6.17 -3.77 12.55
CA LEU A 210 -6.84 -3.65 11.26
C LEU A 210 -6.40 -2.36 10.58
N ILE A 211 -6.27 -2.39 9.26
CA ILE A 211 -6.06 -1.22 8.42
C ILE A 211 -7.30 -0.99 7.58
N GLU A 212 -7.84 0.22 7.64
CA GLU A 212 -8.76 0.77 6.64
C GLU A 212 -7.98 1.72 5.72
N THR A 213 -8.19 1.65 4.41
CA THR A 213 -7.54 2.55 3.44
C THR A 213 -8.57 3.40 2.73
N ARG A 214 -8.30 4.70 2.62
CA ARG A 214 -9.07 5.64 1.79
C ARG A 214 -8.15 6.27 0.77
N ILE A 215 -8.58 6.27 -0.49
CA ILE A 215 -7.85 6.90 -1.60
C ILE A 215 -8.76 7.98 -2.19
N LEU A 216 -8.28 9.21 -2.22
CA LEU A 216 -8.94 10.35 -2.83
C LEU A 216 -8.10 10.81 -4.02
N MET A 217 -8.56 10.45 -5.20
CA MET A 217 -7.91 10.83 -6.45
C MET A 217 -8.62 12.04 -7.07
N ARG A 218 -7.82 12.99 -7.52
CA ARG A 218 -8.20 14.09 -8.41
C ARG A 218 -7.08 14.35 -9.41
N ASP A 219 -7.25 13.82 -10.61
CA ASP A 219 -6.36 14.00 -11.75
C ASP A 219 -6.98 15.03 -12.70
N SER A 220 -6.33 16.18 -12.82
CA SER A 220 -6.77 17.25 -13.72
C SER A 220 -5.72 17.43 -14.80
N ARG A 221 -6.12 17.18 -16.05
CA ARG A 221 -5.29 17.30 -17.25
C ARG A 221 -5.82 18.42 -18.14
N GLU A 222 -5.17 18.67 -19.27
CA GLU A 222 -5.58 19.73 -20.21
C GLU A 222 -6.99 19.47 -20.78
N ALA A 223 -7.31 18.22 -21.10
CA ALA A 223 -8.55 17.85 -21.78
C ALA A 223 -9.63 17.24 -20.86
N SER A 224 -9.29 16.89 -19.62
CA SER A 224 -10.22 16.19 -18.73
C SER A 224 -9.93 16.45 -17.25
N THR A 225 -10.90 16.09 -16.41
CA THR A 225 -10.69 15.91 -14.98
C THR A 225 -11.36 14.62 -14.57
N VAL A 226 -10.60 13.76 -13.90
CA VAL A 226 -11.03 12.52 -13.29
C VAL A 226 -10.88 12.66 -11.78
N SER A 227 -11.93 12.34 -11.04
CA SER A 227 -11.87 12.26 -9.59
C SER A 227 -12.62 11.04 -9.11
N TYR A 228 -12.07 10.34 -8.13
CA TYR A 228 -12.74 9.21 -7.52
C TYR A 228 -12.28 9.03 -6.08
N GLN A 229 -13.14 8.38 -5.30
CA GLN A 229 -12.84 7.95 -3.95
C GLN A 229 -12.92 6.43 -3.88
N LEU A 230 -11.84 5.79 -3.44
CA LEU A 230 -11.81 4.37 -3.13
C LEU A 230 -11.75 4.14 -1.63
N TYR A 231 -12.29 3.01 -1.24
CA TYR A 231 -12.34 2.52 0.12
C TYR A 231 -11.91 1.06 0.15
N ALA A 232 -10.89 0.74 0.94
CA ALA A 232 -10.59 -0.65 1.33
C ALA A 232 -11.06 -0.85 2.78
N PRO A 233 -11.96 -1.81 3.04
CA PRO A 233 -12.51 -2.03 4.37
C PRO A 233 -11.44 -2.47 5.38
N PRO A 234 -11.69 -2.28 6.70
CA PRO A 234 -10.82 -2.74 7.76
C PRO A 234 -10.36 -4.19 7.55
N THR A 235 -9.07 -4.37 7.29
CA THR A 235 -8.44 -5.65 6.98
C THR A 235 -7.33 -5.93 7.96
N LYS A 236 -7.25 -7.16 8.46
CA LYS A 236 -6.17 -7.57 9.39
C LYS A 236 -4.81 -7.39 8.76
N LEU A 237 -3.85 -6.89 9.52
CA LEU A 237 -2.44 -6.80 9.11
C LEU A 237 -1.90 -8.13 8.56
N GLY A 238 -2.34 -9.26 9.10
CA GLY A 238 -1.95 -10.61 8.65
C GLY A 238 -2.23 -10.90 7.19
N VAL A 239 -3.31 -10.33 6.63
CA VAL A 239 -3.65 -10.50 5.22
C VAL A 239 -2.55 -9.86 4.36
N TYR A 240 -2.11 -8.66 4.70
CA TYR A 240 -1.05 -7.96 3.99
C TYR A 240 0.31 -8.64 4.16
N PHE A 241 0.66 -9.12 5.36
CA PHE A 241 1.89 -9.93 5.53
C PHE A 241 1.91 -11.17 4.64
N SER A 242 0.75 -11.77 4.40
CA SER A 242 0.59 -12.94 3.52
C SER A 242 0.42 -12.59 2.03
N ASN A 243 0.58 -11.33 1.63
CA ASN A 243 0.32 -10.85 0.25
C ASN A 243 -1.11 -11.12 -0.22
N GLY A 244 -2.07 -11.12 0.70
CA GLY A 244 -3.48 -11.30 0.39
C GLY A 244 -4.06 -10.14 -0.43
N PRO A 245 -5.17 -10.36 -1.16
CA PRO A 245 -5.79 -9.33 -1.96
C PRO A 245 -6.36 -8.21 -1.10
N MET A 246 -6.37 -7.00 -1.65
CA MET A 246 -7.05 -5.84 -1.07
C MET A 246 -8.23 -5.46 -1.96
N ASP A 247 -9.44 -5.66 -1.44
CA ASP A 247 -10.67 -5.19 -2.10
C ASP A 247 -10.71 -3.66 -2.12
N MET A 248 -10.90 -3.08 -3.30
CA MET A 248 -10.99 -1.63 -3.49
C MET A 248 -12.39 -1.28 -3.97
N GLN A 249 -13.19 -0.75 -3.06
CA GLN A 249 -14.57 -0.38 -3.32
C GLN A 249 -14.64 1.06 -3.82
N LEU A 250 -15.37 1.29 -4.91
CA LEU A 250 -15.66 2.64 -5.40
C LEU A 250 -16.75 3.27 -4.54
N VAL A 251 -16.41 4.40 -3.92
CA VAL A 251 -17.36 5.21 -3.14
C VAL A 251 -18.03 6.25 -4.03
N ASP A 252 -17.23 6.98 -4.80
CA ASP A 252 -17.69 8.03 -5.70
C ASP A 252 -16.74 8.17 -6.90
N VAL A 253 -17.28 8.63 -8.02
CA VAL A 253 -16.53 8.95 -9.23
C VAL A 253 -17.20 10.10 -9.98
N ALA A 254 -16.40 11.05 -10.41
CA ALA A 254 -16.80 12.09 -11.34
C ALA A 254 -15.68 12.27 -12.36
N ALA A 255 -16.02 12.12 -13.65
CA ALA A 255 -15.10 12.45 -14.72
C ALA A 255 -15.80 13.22 -15.83
N GLN A 256 -15.11 14.25 -16.33
CA GLN A 256 -15.62 15.15 -17.36
C GLN A 256 -14.50 15.61 -18.29
N SER A 257 -14.84 15.92 -19.54
CA SER A 257 -13.91 16.44 -20.55
C SER A 257 -14.20 17.90 -20.92
N THR A 258 -13.25 18.54 -21.60
CA THR A 258 -13.45 19.86 -22.21
C THR A 258 -14.35 19.83 -23.45
N THR A 259 -14.58 18.65 -24.05
CA THR A 259 -15.56 18.43 -25.13
C THR A 259 -17.00 18.35 -24.61
N GLY A 260 -17.19 18.41 -23.29
CA GLY A 260 -18.51 18.32 -22.64
C GLY A 260 -18.97 16.88 -22.40
N GLN A 261 -18.06 15.90 -22.53
CA GLN A 261 -18.36 14.52 -22.16
C GLN A 261 -18.38 14.36 -20.65
N VAL A 262 -19.25 13.46 -20.18
CA VAL A 262 -19.36 13.05 -18.77
C VAL A 262 -19.36 11.53 -18.71
N MET A 263 -18.58 10.99 -17.77
CA MET A 263 -18.48 9.56 -17.53
C MET A 263 -19.39 9.14 -16.37
N THR A 264 -20.03 7.98 -16.50
CA THR A 264 -20.75 7.29 -15.42
C THR A 264 -20.25 5.86 -15.32
N VAL A 265 -19.67 5.49 -14.17
CA VAL A 265 -19.30 4.09 -13.90
C VAL A 265 -20.55 3.30 -13.57
N THR A 266 -20.79 2.22 -14.32
CA THR A 266 -21.98 1.38 -14.22
C THR A 266 -21.71 0.09 -13.46
N ASN A 267 -20.46 -0.38 -13.43
CA ASN A 267 -20.03 -1.48 -12.60
C ASN A 267 -18.56 -1.32 -12.20
N TRP A 268 -18.25 -1.67 -10.95
CA TRP A 268 -16.91 -1.62 -10.38
C TRP A 268 -16.68 -2.87 -9.53
N ALA A 269 -15.65 -3.63 -9.88
CA ALA A 269 -15.19 -4.77 -9.09
C ALA A 269 -13.68 -4.86 -9.27
N MET A 270 -12.90 -4.41 -8.28
CA MET A 270 -11.45 -4.27 -8.40
C MET A 270 -10.76 -4.73 -7.13
N GLU A 271 -9.79 -5.62 -7.27
CA GLU A 271 -8.87 -6.04 -6.22
C GLU A 271 -7.44 -5.63 -6.59
N TYR A 272 -6.67 -5.23 -5.58
CA TYR A 272 -5.23 -5.13 -5.69
C TYR A 272 -4.61 -6.44 -5.21
N LYS A 273 -3.61 -6.95 -5.93
CA LYS A 273 -2.85 -8.14 -5.57
C LYS A 273 -1.36 -7.86 -5.63
N THR A 274 -0.61 -8.41 -4.69
CA THR A 274 0.85 -8.30 -4.68
C THR A 274 1.48 -9.41 -5.52
N VAL A 275 2.47 -9.06 -6.32
CA VAL A 275 3.27 -10.00 -7.12
C VAL A 275 4.76 -9.74 -6.87
N SER A 276 5.63 -10.64 -7.32
CA SER A 276 7.08 -10.43 -7.21
C SER A 276 7.50 -9.15 -7.94
N GLY A 277 7.90 -8.11 -7.19
CA GLY A 277 8.39 -6.84 -7.74
C GLY A 277 7.33 -5.75 -7.93
N GLY A 278 6.12 -5.89 -7.38
CA GLY A 278 5.12 -4.82 -7.38
C GLY A 278 3.72 -5.32 -7.04
N GLY A 279 2.72 -4.68 -7.64
CA GLY A 279 1.34 -5.14 -7.57
C GLY A 279 0.66 -5.17 -8.92
N THR A 280 -0.46 -5.87 -8.97
CA THR A 280 -1.35 -6.00 -10.11
C THR A 280 -2.77 -5.65 -9.68
N LEU A 281 -3.61 -5.40 -10.66
CA LEU A 281 -5.05 -5.30 -10.46
C LEU A 281 -5.71 -6.56 -11.00
N ASP A 282 -6.78 -6.97 -10.34
CA ASP A 282 -7.63 -8.08 -10.77
C ASP A 282 -9.09 -7.65 -10.67
N GLY A 283 -9.81 -7.64 -11.79
CA GLY A 283 -11.18 -7.15 -11.81
C GLY A 283 -11.64 -6.53 -13.12
N LYS A 284 -12.72 -5.75 -13.03
CA LYS A 284 -13.33 -5.06 -14.15
C LYS A 284 -13.98 -3.73 -13.76
N ILE A 285 -13.99 -2.81 -14.71
CA ILE A 285 -14.69 -1.54 -14.63
C ILE A 285 -15.52 -1.38 -15.90
N ASP A 286 -16.82 -1.13 -15.74
CA ASP A 286 -17.73 -0.77 -16.84
C ASP A 286 -18.15 0.68 -16.67
N PHE A 287 -18.14 1.44 -17.76
CA PHE A 287 -18.61 2.83 -17.73
C PHE A 287 -19.18 3.27 -19.07
N GLU A 288 -20.06 4.26 -18.99
CA GLU A 288 -20.62 4.99 -20.13
C GLU A 288 -20.06 6.40 -20.17
N VAL A 289 -19.77 6.91 -21.36
CA VAL A 289 -19.40 8.29 -21.63
C VAL A 289 -20.46 8.89 -22.54
N ARG A 290 -21.04 10.00 -22.10
CA ARG A 290 -22.11 10.70 -22.82
C ARG A 290 -21.76 12.16 -23.07
N GLY A 291 -22.23 12.71 -24.18
CA GLY A 291 -21.92 14.06 -24.64
C GLY A 291 -20.81 14.09 -25.69
N GLY A 292 -20.28 15.28 -25.99
CA GLY A 292 -19.30 15.45 -27.07
C GLY A 292 -19.89 15.14 -28.45
N SER A 293 -19.09 14.50 -29.30
CA SER A 293 -19.50 14.17 -30.67
C SER A 293 -20.30 12.86 -30.80
N PHE A 294 -20.13 11.91 -29.87
CA PHE A 294 -20.89 10.66 -29.81
C PHE A 294 -20.80 10.03 -28.41
N ASP A 295 -21.81 9.24 -28.06
CA ASP A 295 -21.86 8.48 -26.81
C ASP A 295 -21.23 7.08 -27.02
N TYR A 296 -20.53 6.58 -26.01
CA TYR A 296 -19.94 5.24 -26.04
C TYR A 296 -19.86 4.61 -24.64
N ALA A 297 -19.74 3.29 -24.60
CA ALA A 297 -19.41 2.51 -23.42
C ALA A 297 -18.00 1.93 -23.55
N ALA A 298 -17.33 1.79 -22.41
CA ALA A 298 -16.04 1.14 -22.32
C ALA A 298 -16.07 0.09 -21.20
N HIS A 299 -15.34 -1.00 -21.44
CA HIS A 299 -15.17 -2.09 -20.49
C HIS A 299 -13.69 -2.38 -20.32
N PHE A 300 -13.20 -2.17 -19.10
CA PHE A 300 -11.83 -2.46 -18.69
C PHE A 300 -11.81 -3.78 -17.93
N VAL A 301 -10.92 -4.69 -18.33
CA VAL A 301 -10.68 -5.96 -17.63
C VAL A 301 -9.21 -6.01 -17.21
N TYR A 302 -8.97 -6.21 -15.94
CA TYR A 302 -7.63 -6.43 -15.38
C TYR A 302 -7.49 -7.91 -15.06
N PRO A 303 -6.87 -8.73 -15.94
CA PRO A 303 -6.73 -10.16 -15.71
C PRO A 303 -5.45 -10.43 -14.93
N HIS A 304 -5.37 -9.91 -13.70
CA HIS A 304 -4.21 -10.02 -12.82
C HIS A 304 -2.92 -9.39 -13.42
N ARG A 305 -2.99 -8.12 -13.80
CA ARG A 305 -1.85 -7.31 -14.30
C ARG A 305 -2.09 -5.81 -14.09
N LYS A 306 -1.11 -4.97 -14.41
CA LYS A 306 -1.20 -3.51 -14.20
C LYS A 306 -2.11 -2.80 -15.20
N GLU A 307 -2.11 -3.26 -16.45
CA GLU A 307 -2.82 -2.63 -17.57
C GLU A 307 -4.11 -3.40 -17.92
N PRO A 308 -5.22 -2.73 -18.25
CA PRO A 308 -6.45 -3.43 -18.63
C PRO A 308 -6.45 -3.90 -20.08
N ASP A 309 -7.22 -4.94 -20.38
CA ASP A 309 -7.83 -5.09 -21.70
C ASP A 309 -8.98 -4.09 -21.80
N VAL A 310 -9.10 -3.41 -22.95
CA VAL A 310 -10.12 -2.40 -23.17
C VAL A 310 -10.94 -2.73 -24.40
N THR A 311 -12.26 -2.75 -24.22
CA THR A 311 -13.23 -2.82 -25.32
C THR A 311 -14.12 -1.60 -25.32
N LEU A 312 -14.56 -1.17 -26.51
CA LEU A 312 -15.39 0.01 -26.74
C LEU A 312 -16.66 -0.40 -27.51
N ASN A 313 -17.77 0.28 -27.25
CA ASN A 313 -19.01 0.10 -28.00
C ASN A 313 -19.75 1.42 -28.11
N CYS A 314 -20.39 1.69 -29.26
CA CYS A 314 -21.34 2.82 -29.37
C CYS A 314 -22.58 2.61 -28.48
N LEU A 315 -23.18 3.70 -28.00
CA LEU A 315 -24.44 3.72 -27.24
C LEU A 315 -25.66 4.12 -28.08
#